data_AF-A0A0L0LF72-F1
#
_entry.id   AF-A0A0L0LF72-F1
#
_cell.length_a   1.000
_cell.length_b   1.000
_cell.length_c   1.000
_cell.angle_alpha   90.00
_cell.angle_beta   90.00
_cell.angle_gamma   90.00
#
_symmetry.space_group_name_H-M   'P 1'
#
loop_
_entity.id
_entity.type
_entity.pdbx_description
1 polymer ?
#
loop_
_entity_poly.entity_id
_entity_poly.type
_entity_poly.pdbx_seq_one_letter_code
_entity_poly.pdbx_strand_id
1 'polypeptide(L)' 'MPKYIRNAGKQWTSQEEKRLVQLAKENTPTRVIGLKLGRPAGGVRGKAQELDISLRPTNQSPYNRTKSGK' A
#
# COMPACT_ATOMS: atom_id res chain seq x y z
N MET A 1 17.36 5.20 -7.30
CA MET A 1 16.18 4.61 -6.61
C MET A 1 15.25 3.97 -7.63
N PRO A 2 14.61 2.82 -7.34
CA PRO A 2 13.57 2.26 -8.19
C PRO A 2 12.40 3.23 -8.39
N LYS A 3 11.86 3.29 -9.60
CA LYS A 3 10.77 4.21 -9.99
C LYS A 3 9.53 4.10 -9.08
N TYR A 4 9.30 2.92 -8.48
CA TYR A 4 8.15 2.65 -7.61
C TYR A 4 8.29 3.17 -6.17
N ILE A 5 9.46 3.69 -5.77
CA ILE A 5 9.66 4.36 -4.46
C ILE A 5 10.10 5.83 -4.62
N ARG A 6 9.64 6.49 -5.67
CA ARG A 6 9.95 7.90 -5.99
C ARG A 6 9.64 8.91 -4.87
N ASN A 7 8.78 8.52 -3.92
CA ASN A 7 8.42 9.33 -2.77
C ASN A 7 8.97 8.78 -1.45
N ALA A 8 9.95 7.86 -1.46
CA ALA A 8 10.64 7.47 -0.23
C ALA A 8 11.27 8.68 0.47
N GLY A 9 11.12 8.78 1.80
CA GLY A 9 11.71 9.85 2.62
C GLY A 9 11.08 11.24 2.50
N LYS A 10 10.18 11.47 1.53
CA LYS A 10 9.44 12.74 1.42
C LYS A 10 8.38 12.87 2.51
N GLN A 11 7.98 14.08 2.86
CA GLN A 11 6.82 14.30 3.71
C GLN A 11 5.54 13.78 3.04
N TRP A 12 4.57 13.35 3.85
CA TRP A 12 3.26 12.94 3.37
C TRP A 12 2.39 14.15 3.07
N THR A 13 1.73 14.14 1.93
CA THR A 13 0.70 15.12 1.61
C THR A 13 -0.66 14.64 2.09
N SER A 14 -1.57 15.57 2.41
CA SER A 14 -2.95 15.22 2.80
C SER A 14 -3.70 14.46 1.71
N GLN A 15 -3.31 14.63 0.44
CA GLN A 15 -3.86 13.86 -0.68
C GLN A 15 -3.41 12.39 -0.64
N GLU A 16 -2.14 12.13 -0.34
CA GLU A 16 -1.62 10.77 -0.17
C GLU A 16 -2.25 10.07 1.03
N GLU A 17 -2.49 10.78 2.13
CA GLU A 17 -3.17 10.27 3.32
C GLU A 17 -4.61 9.85 2.99
N LYS A 18 -5.38 10.72 2.33
CA LYS A 18 -6.73 10.41 1.85
C LYS A 18 -6.75 9.19 0.93
N ARG A 19 -5.77 9.10 0.02
CA ARG A 19 -5.66 7.96 -0.90
C ARG A 19 -5.29 6.68 -0.18
N LEU A 20 -4.44 6.74 0.85
CA LEU A 20 -4.12 5.59 1.70
C LEU A 20 -5.37 5.07 2.42
N VAL A 21 -6.16 5.96 3.03
CA VAL A 21 -7.43 5.61 3.69
C VAL A 21 -8.39 4.92 2.71
N GLN A 22 -8.57 5.49 1.52
CA GLN A 22 -9.46 4.93 0.50
C GLN A 22 -9.02 3.50 0.11
N LEU A 23 -7.73 3.32 -0.19
CA LEU A 23 -7.21 2.03 -0.62
C LEU A 23 -7.27 0.98 0.49
N ALA A 24 -7.09 1.39 1.75
CA ALA A 24 -7.26 0.51 2.91
C ALA A 24 -8.71 0.05 3.06
N LYS A 25 -9.69 0.96 2.88
CA LYS A 25 -11.13 0.62 2.87
C LYS A 25 -11.51 -0.35 1.74
N GLU A 26 -10.83 -0.25 0.60
CA GLU A 26 -10.97 -1.17 -0.54
C GLU A 26 -10.24 -2.52 -0.31
N ASN A 27 -9.68 -2.77 0.88
CA ASN A 27 -8.87 -3.95 1.19
C ASN A 27 -7.66 -4.14 0.25
N THR A 28 -7.09 -3.04 -0.24
CA THR A 28 -5.94 -3.09 -1.14
C THR A 28 -4.70 -3.61 -0.40
N PRO A 29 -3.97 -4.62 -0.92
CA PRO A 29 -2.75 -5.09 -0.27
C PRO A 29 -1.71 -3.97 -0.09
N THR A 30 -1.03 -3.94 1.06
CA THR A 30 -0.08 -2.87 1.43
C THR A 30 0.97 -2.59 0.35
N ARG A 31 1.44 -3.64 -0.35
CA ARG A 31 2.42 -3.48 -1.43
C ARG A 31 1.84 -2.76 -2.64
N VAL A 32 0.58 -3.04 -3.00
CA VAL A 32 -0.13 -2.35 -4.09
C VAL A 32 -0.40 -0.89 -3.72
N ILE A 33 -0.73 -0.61 -2.45
CA ILE A 33 -0.83 0.77 -1.95
C ILE A 33 0.49 1.51 -2.16
N GLY A 34 1.61 0.90 -1.78
CA GLY A 34 2.94 1.47 -1.99
C GLY A 34 3.23 1.79 -3.46
N LEU A 35 2.88 0.89 -4.38
CA LEU A 35 3.05 1.11 -5.82
C LEU A 35 2.20 2.30 -6.33
N LYS A 36 0.93 2.39 -5.91
CA LYS A 36 0.02 3.49 -6.30
C LYS A 36 0.50 4.85 -5.76
N LEU A 37 1.05 4.89 -4.55
CA LEU A 37 1.53 6.11 -3.90
C LEU A 37 3.00 6.43 -4.21
N GLY A 38 3.73 5.51 -4.84
CA GLY A 38 5.18 5.64 -5.04
C GLY A 38 5.98 5.61 -3.72
N ARG A 39 5.46 4.90 -2.71
CA ARG A 39 6.01 4.82 -1.34
C ARG A 39 6.47 3.39 -1.04
N PRO A 40 7.55 3.20 -0.25
CA PRO A 40 7.94 1.87 0.20
C PRO A 40 6.85 1.27 1.11
N ALA A 41 6.66 -0.05 1.06
CA ALA A 41 5.65 -0.73 1.87
C ALA A 41 5.82 -0.49 3.37
N GLY A 42 7.07 -0.37 3.87
CA GLY A 42 7.36 0.02 5.25
C GLY A 42 6.85 1.42 5.60
N GLY A 43 7.02 2.38 4.69
CA GLY A 43 6.50 3.75 4.86
C GLY A 43 4.97 3.80 4.87
N VAL A 44 4.31 2.98 4.03
CA VAL A 44 2.85 2.83 4.06
C VAL A 44 2.37 2.26 5.39
N ARG A 45 3.05 1.23 5.93
CA ARG A 45 2.70 0.67 7.25
C ARG A 45 2.87 1.69 8.37
N GLY A 46 4.00 2.39 8.40
CA GLY A 46 4.27 3.42 9.41
C GLY A 46 3.21 4.52 9.36
N LYS A 47 2.90 5.02 8.16
CA LYS A 47 1.87 6.05 8.02
C LYS A 47 0.46 5.57 8.38
N ALA A 48 0.12 4.33 8.04
CA ALA A 48 -1.16 3.76 8.43
C ALA A 48 -1.27 3.62 9.96
N GLN A 49 -0.19 3.27 10.65
CA GLN A 49 -0.15 3.24 12.12
C GLN A 49 -0.32 4.65 12.70
N GLU A 50 0.36 5.67 12.16
CA GLU A 50 0.20 7.07 12.59
C GLU A 50 -1.23 7.60 12.43
N LEU A 51 -1.99 7.05 11.47
CA LEU A 51 -3.37 7.46 11.16
C LEU A 51 -4.43 6.53 11.76
N ASP A 52 -4.04 5.54 12.57
CA ASP A 52 -4.93 4.50 13.12
C ASP A 52 -5.73 3.72 12.06
N ILE A 53 -5.13 3.47 10.90
CA ILE A 53 -5.74 2.75 9.78
C ILE A 53 -5.27 1.29 9.79
N SER A 54 -6.22 0.37 9.92
CA SER A 54 -5.94 -1.06 9.74
C SER A 54 -5.69 -1.39 8.27
N LEU A 55 -4.55 -2.05 7.99
CA LEU A 55 -4.21 -2.61 6.67
C LEU A 55 -4.45 -4.14 6.58
N ARG A 56 -5.27 -4.70 7.49
CA ARG A 56 -5.56 -6.14 7.56
C ARG A 56 -6.77 -6.51 6.69
N PRO A 57 -6.83 -7.74 6.13
CA PRO A 57 -5.94 -8.88 6.43
C PRO A 57 -4.63 -8.85 5.63
N THR A 58 -3.56 -9.22 6.34
CA THR A 58 -2.16 -8.88 6.08
C THR A 58 -1.55 -9.43 4.79
N ASN A 59 -2.17 -10.35 4.07
CA ASN A 59 -1.50 -11.03 2.95
C ASN A 59 -2.43 -11.94 2.13
N GLN A 60 -3.61 -11.46 1.69
CA GLN A 60 -4.30 -12.16 0.61
C GLN A 60 -3.62 -11.76 -0.70
N SER A 61 -3.02 -12.74 -1.40
CA SER A 61 -2.49 -12.49 -2.74
C SER A 61 -3.62 -11.90 -3.59
N PRO A 62 -3.40 -10.79 -4.32
CA PRO A 62 -4.43 -10.12 -5.12
C PRO A 62 -4.94 -10.96 -6.31
N TYR A 63 -4.47 -12.19 -6.45
CA TYR A 63 -4.83 -13.13 -7.51
C TYR A 63 -5.15 -14.48 -6.88
N ASN A 64 -6.35 -15.00 -7.18
CA ASN A 64 -6.52 -16.43 -7.39
C ASN A 64 -5.62 -16.83 -8.58
N ARG A 65 -4.32 -16.97 -8.37
CA ARG A 65 -3.43 -17.60 -9.36
C ARG A 65 -3.63 -19.10 -9.22
N THR A 66 -4.76 -19.61 -9.70
CA THR A 66 -4.78 -21.00 -10.15
C THR A 66 -3.76 -21.04 -11.30
N LYS A 67 -2.56 -21.58 -11.03
CA LYS A 67 -1.77 -22.11 -12.13
C LYS A 67 -2.66 -23.23 -12.70
N SER A 68 -3.27 -23.01 -13.86
CA SER A 68 -3.75 -24.11 -14.69
C SER A 68 -2.50 -24.90 -15.09
N GLY A 69 -2.11 -25.85 -14.25
CA GLY A 69 -1.06 -26.80 -14.53
C GLY A 69 -1.68 -28.01 -15.21
N LYS A 70 -1.72 -27.98 -16.54
CA LYS A 70 -1.55 -29.04 -17.53
C LYS A 70 -2.21 -28.63 -18.83
#